data_AF-A0A2V9XHC1-F1
#
_entry.id   AF-A0A2V9XHC1-F1
#
_cell.length_a   1.000
_cell.length_b   1.000
_cell.length_c   1.000
_cell.angle_alpha   90.00
_cell.angle_beta   90.00
_cell.angle_gamma   90.00
#
_symmetry.space_group_name_H-M   'P 1'
#
loop_
_entity.id
_entity.type
_entity.pdbx_description
1 polymer ?
#
loop_
_entity_poly.entity_id
_entity_poly.type
_entity_poly.pdbx_seq_one_letter_code
_entity_poly.pdbx_strand_id
1 'polypeptide(L)'
;MATLLIPHIWVRVYVPEPWLGFIKLNQTVKIRVDSFPNRDFDGRVEQISRMAEFTPRNTQTVAERIKQVFGIKIDLTPNQAELRAGMSSDAYFPDVPQQMR
;
A
#
# COMPACT_ATOMS: atom_id res chain seq x y z
N MET A 1 -10.52 -29.78 13.81
CA MET A 1 -10.21 -28.40 14.24
C MET A 1 -10.14 -27.54 12.99
N ALA A 2 -11.10 -26.64 12.80
CA ALA A 2 -11.17 -25.78 11.62
C ALA A 2 -11.23 -24.33 12.10
N THR A 3 -10.38 -23.48 11.52
CA THR A 3 -10.34 -22.05 11.82
C THR A 3 -11.20 -21.33 10.80
N LEU A 4 -12.18 -20.54 11.28
CA LEU A 4 -12.94 -19.63 10.45
C LEU A 4 -12.01 -18.48 10.01
N LEU A 5 -11.80 -18.31 8.71
CA LEU A 5 -11.14 -17.13 8.15
C LEU A 5 -12.21 -16.24 7.50
N ILE A 6 -12.51 -15.14 8.18
CA ILE A 6 -13.27 -14.00 7.63
C ILE A 6 -12.39 -13.34 6.55
N PRO A 7 -12.95 -12.67 5.52
CA PRO A 7 -12.13 -11.96 4.55
C PRO A 7 -11.26 -10.91 5.24
N HIS A 8 -9.95 -11.16 5.26
CA HIS A 8 -8.93 -10.23 5.72
C HIS A 8 -8.33 -9.54 4.48
N ILE A 9 -8.79 -8.32 4.19
CA ILE A 9 -8.34 -7.56 3.02
C ILE A 9 -7.21 -6.63 3.44
N TRP A 10 -6.12 -6.66 2.70
CA TRP A 10 -4.97 -5.81 2.90
C TRP A 10 -4.48 -5.30 1.54
N VAL A 11 -3.79 -4.18 1.56
CA VAL A 11 -3.16 -3.56 0.40
C VAL A 11 -1.65 -3.65 0.54
N ARG A 12 -0.95 -4.02 -0.54
CA ARG A 12 0.49 -3.80 -0.65
C ARG A 12 0.75 -2.55 -1.46
N VAL A 13 1.52 -1.63 -0.92
CA VAL A 13 2.07 -0.51 -1.68
C VAL A 13 3.57 -0.51 -1.63
N TYR A 14 4.19 0.04 -2.67
CA TYR A 14 5.64 0.14 -2.80
C TYR A 14 6.05 1.60 -2.71
N VAL A 15 6.88 1.94 -1.72
CA VAL A 15 7.33 3.30 -1.46
C VAL A 15 8.85 3.41 -1.62
N PRO A 16 9.40 4.57 -2.00
CA PRO A 16 10.84 4.78 -2.04
C PRO A 16 11.44 4.89 -0.63
N GLU A 17 12.73 4.61 -0.50
CA GLU A 17 13.46 4.65 0.78
C GLU A 17 13.24 5.94 1.61
N PRO A 18 13.26 7.17 1.04
CA PRO A 18 13.13 8.39 1.85
C PRO A 18 11.81 8.51 2.60
N TRP A 19 10.77 7.80 2.16
CA TRP A 19 9.47 7.80 2.83
C TRP A 19 9.50 7.01 4.15
N LEU A 20 10.43 6.07 4.31
CA LEU A 20 10.48 5.19 5.49
C LEU A 20 10.66 5.95 6.81
N GLY A 21 11.26 7.15 6.78
CA GLY A 21 11.37 8.02 7.97
C GLY A 21 10.02 8.59 8.43
N PHE A 22 9.02 8.62 7.56
CA PHE A 22 7.68 9.19 7.83
C PHE A 22 6.61 8.12 8.05
N ILE A 23 6.87 6.88 7.63
CA ILE A 23 5.92 5.77 7.74
C ILE A 23 6.21 4.97 9.00
N LYS A 24 5.18 4.76 9.83
CA LYS A 24 5.30 4.06 11.10
C LYS A 24 4.36 2.87 11.16
N LEU A 25 4.75 1.83 11.90
CA LEU A 25 3.83 0.74 12.24
C LEU A 25 2.62 1.30 13.00
N ASN A 26 1.45 0.73 12.75
CA ASN A 26 0.15 1.15 13.27
C ASN A 26 -0.32 2.57 12.83
N GLN A 27 0.40 3.22 11.93
CA GLN A 27 -0.03 4.51 11.38
C GLN A 27 -1.34 4.33 10.58
N THR A 28 -2.29 5.23 10.78
CA THR A 28 -3.52 5.28 9.99
C THR A 28 -3.26 5.96 8.66
N VAL A 29 -3.76 5.38 7.58
CA VAL A 29 -3.59 5.84 6.20
C VAL A 29 -4.92 5.79 5.49
N LYS A 30 -5.08 6.65 4.47
CA LYS A 30 -6.26 6.61 3.59
C LYS A 30 -5.93 5.81 2.34
N ILE A 31 -6.83 4.91 1.96
CA ILE A 31 -6.76 4.12 0.74
C ILE A 31 -7.86 4.59 -0.20
N ARG A 32 -7.50 4.87 -1.44
CA ARG A 32 -8.47 5.14 -2.51
C ARG A 32 -8.39 4.03 -3.53
N VAL A 33 -9.54 3.59 -4.01
CA VAL A 33 -9.65 2.50 -5.00
C VAL A 33 -10.30 3.09 -6.24
N ASP A 34 -9.78 2.77 -7.43
CA ASP A 34 -10.26 3.35 -8.69
C ASP A 34 -11.75 3.09 -8.94
N SER A 35 -12.27 1.97 -8.43
CA SER A 35 -13.69 1.61 -8.51
C SER A 35 -14.60 2.48 -7.62
N PHE A 36 -14.05 3.21 -6.66
CA PHE A 36 -14.77 4.09 -5.72
C PHE A 36 -14.06 5.46 -5.60
N PRO A 37 -14.00 6.27 -6.67
CA PRO A 37 -13.15 7.47 -6.73
C PRO A 37 -13.52 8.56 -5.71
N ASN A 38 -14.76 8.56 -5.22
CA ASN A 38 -15.30 9.54 -4.28
C ASN A 38 -15.29 9.05 -2.82
N ARG A 39 -14.64 7.92 -2.53
CA ARG A 39 -14.64 7.31 -1.20
C ARG A 39 -13.23 6.91 -0.80
N ASP A 40 -12.83 7.37 0.37
CA ASP A 40 -11.60 6.94 1.01
C ASP A 40 -11.91 5.87 2.06
N PHE A 41 -11.04 4.88 2.12
CA PHE A 41 -11.10 3.77 3.06
C PHE A 41 -9.99 3.92 4.09
N ASP A 42 -10.29 3.66 5.36
CA ASP A 42 -9.29 3.68 6.41
C ASP A 42 -8.51 2.37 6.45
N GLY A 43 -7.19 2.50 6.45
CA GLY A 43 -6.24 1.42 6.62
C GLY A 43 -5.21 1.71 7.71
N ARG A 44 -4.52 0.67 8.15
CA ARG A 44 -3.46 0.75 9.15
C ARG A 44 -2.21 0.03 8.66
N VAL A 45 -1.06 0.68 8.78
CA VAL A 45 0.23 0.07 8.45
C VAL A 45 0.48 -1.11 9.40
N GLU A 46 0.44 -2.32 8.85
CA GLU A 46 0.64 -3.58 9.57
C GLU A 46 2.10 -4.03 9.50
N GLN A 47 2.74 -3.80 8.36
CA GLN A 47 4.12 -4.21 8.13
C GLN A 47 4.85 -3.25 7.20
N ILE A 48 6.13 -3.01 7.50
CA ILE A 48 7.09 -2.31 6.65
C ILE A 48 8.17 -3.34 6.29
N SER A 49 8.39 -3.59 5.01
CA SER A 49 9.43 -4.53 4.56
C SER A 49 10.80 -4.05 5.02
N ARG A 50 11.63 -4.98 5.50
CA ARG A 50 13.03 -4.71 5.88
C ARG A 50 14.00 -4.80 4.70
N MET A 51 13.53 -5.34 3.58
CA MET A 51 14.34 -5.56 2.38
C MET A 51 13.74 -4.74 1.24
N ALA A 52 14.62 -4.04 0.53
CA ALA A 52 14.25 -3.39 -0.71
C ALA A 52 13.93 -4.45 -1.78
N GLU A 53 12.85 -4.23 -2.49
CA GLU A 53 12.48 -4.93 -3.71
C GLU A 53 12.83 -4.02 -4.89
N PHE A 54 13.25 -4.61 -6.01
CA PHE A 54 13.37 -3.87 -7.26
C PHE A 54 12.00 -3.82 -7.92
N THR A 55 11.56 -2.66 -8.37
CA THR A 55 10.31 -2.56 -9.14
C THR A 55 10.40 -3.41 -10.41
N PRO A 56 9.54 -4.44 -10.61
CA PRO A 56 9.44 -5.08 -11.90
C PRO A 56 8.60 -4.18 -12.81
N ARG A 57 9.20 -3.55 -13.82
CA ARG A 57 8.44 -2.91 -14.90
C ARG A 57 8.64 -3.68 -16.19
N ASN A 58 7.52 -3.99 -16.84
CA ASN A 58 7.44 -4.70 -18.10
C ASN A 58 7.39 -3.67 -19.24
N THR A 59 8.47 -2.92 -19.49
CA THR A 59 8.51 -1.92 -20.59
C THR A 59 9.88 -1.80 -21.26
N GLN A 60 9.85 -1.87 -22.59
CA GLN A 60 10.98 -1.89 -23.51
C GLN A 60 11.58 -0.49 -23.74
N THR A 61 12.36 0.06 -22.80
CA THR A 61 13.40 1.05 -23.15
C THR A 61 14.59 0.99 -22.17
N VAL A 62 15.80 1.11 -22.71
CA VAL A 62 17.09 0.82 -22.06
C VAL A 62 17.46 1.80 -20.90
N ALA A 63 16.63 2.80 -20.59
CA ALA A 63 16.94 3.86 -19.64
C ALA A 63 15.99 3.98 -18.43
N GLU A 64 14.96 3.14 -18.32
CA GLU A 64 14.01 3.20 -17.19
C GLU A 64 14.62 2.54 -15.95
N ARG A 65 15.30 3.38 -15.15
CA ARG A 65 16.03 3.00 -13.95
C ARG A 65 15.17 2.15 -13.01
N ILE A 66 15.63 0.92 -12.79
CA ILE A 66 15.26 0.08 -11.67
C ILE A 66 15.44 0.91 -10.38
N LYS A 67 14.36 1.16 -9.63
CA LYS A 67 14.43 1.81 -8.32
C LYS A 67 14.20 0.77 -7.23
N GLN A 68 14.94 0.92 -6.14
CA GLN A 68 14.69 0.19 -4.91
C GLN A 68 13.44 0.77 -4.24
N VAL A 69 12.50 -0.11 -3.91
CA VAL A 69 11.26 0.22 -3.23
C VAL A 69 11.05 -0.72 -2.06
N PHE A 70 10.24 -0.30 -1.09
CA PHE A 70 9.92 -1.09 0.08
C PHE A 70 8.43 -1.39 0.12
N GLY A 71 8.09 -2.66 0.26
CA GLY A 71 6.72 -3.10 0.41
C GLY A 71 6.15 -2.70 1.77
N ILE A 72 5.03 -1.99 1.77
CA ILE A 72 4.25 -1.65 2.95
C ILE A 72 2.94 -2.45 2.89
N LYS A 73 2.66 -3.24 3.93
CA LYS A 73 1.38 -3.94 4.10
C LYS A 73 0.46 -3.06 4.93
N ILE A 74 -0.69 -2.74 4.37
CA ILE A 74 -1.72 -1.92 4.99
C ILE A 74 -2.94 -2.82 5.19
N ASP A 75 -3.30 -3.05 6.44
CA ASP A 75 -4.54 -3.73 6.80
C ASP A 75 -5.72 -2.79 6.61
N LEU A 76 -6.78 -3.23 5.95
CA LEU A 76 -7.99 -2.42 5.81
C LEU A 76 -8.92 -2.67 6.99
N THR A 77 -9.56 -1.61 7.47
CA THR A 77 -10.54 -1.73 8.54
C THR A 77 -11.64 -2.75 8.21
N PRO A 78 -12.17 -3.49 9.21
CA PRO A 78 -13.25 -4.45 9.00
C PRO A 78 -14.48 -3.82 8.33
N ASN A 79 -15.30 -4.66 7.70
CA ASN A 79 -16.57 -4.32 7.02
C ASN A 79 -16.44 -3.65 5.63
N GLN A 80 -15.33 -3.84 4.93
CA GLN A 80 -15.18 -3.39 3.54
C GLN A 80 -15.49 -4.49 2.53
N ALA A 81 -16.68 -5.09 2.64
CA ALA A 81 -17.13 -6.21 1.79
C ALA A 81 -17.22 -5.85 0.30
N GLU A 82 -17.27 -4.55 0.01
CA GLU A 82 -17.30 -3.98 -1.34
C GLU A 82 -15.95 -4.11 -2.05
N LEU A 83 -14.85 -4.18 -1.28
CA LEU A 83 -13.51 -4.31 -1.83
C LEU A 83 -13.20 -5.75 -2.21
N ARG A 84 -12.49 -5.91 -3.31
CA ARG A 84 -12.08 -7.22 -3.85
C ARG A 84 -10.58 -7.24 -4.08
N ALA A 85 -9.98 -8.41 -3.89
CA ALA A 85 -8.60 -8.64 -4.26
C ALA A 85 -8.39 -8.35 -5.76
N GLY A 86 -7.30 -7.69 -6.09
CA GLY A 86 -6.96 -7.30 -7.47
C GLY A 86 -7.45 -5.91 -7.89
N MET A 87 -8.22 -5.21 -7.07
CA MET A 87 -8.55 -3.80 -7.32
C MET A 87 -7.27 -2.94 -7.24
N SER A 88 -7.14 -1.98 -8.16
CA SER A 88 -6.06 -1.00 -8.13
C SER A 88 -6.37 0.08 -7.10
N SER A 89 -5.36 0.45 -6.31
CA SER A 89 -5.54 1.35 -5.17
C SER A 89 -4.30 2.18 -4.89
N ASP A 90 -4.53 3.41 -4.43
CA ASP A 90 -3.51 4.33 -3.95
C ASP A 90 -3.56 4.45 -2.42
N ALA A 91 -2.40 4.66 -1.80
CA ALA A 91 -2.27 4.89 -0.36
C ALA A 91 -1.73 6.29 -0.06
N TYR A 92 -2.43 7.01 0.83
CA TYR A 92 -2.07 8.34 1.27
C TYR A 92 -1.58 8.32 2.72
N PHE A 93 -0.28 8.53 2.89
CA PHE A 93 0.40 8.57 4.20
C PHE A 93 0.41 10.00 4.75
N PRO A 94 -0.22 10.30 5.90
CA PRO A 94 -0.41 11.68 6.36
C PRO A 94 0.91 12.42 6.65
N ASP A 95 1.93 11.71 7.11
CA ASP A 95 3.19 12.30 7.54
C ASP A 95 4.23 12.43 6.41
N VAL A 96 3.92 11.95 5.20
CA VAL A 96 4.80 12.11 4.03
C VAL A 96 4.57 13.50 3.42
N PRO A 97 5.62 14.33 3.29
CA PRO A 97 5.51 15.67 2.71
C PRO A 97 4.89 15.65 1.30
N GLN A 98 4.04 16.62 0.97
CA GLN A 98 3.36 16.69 -0.34
C GLN A 98 4.32 16.75 -1.52
N GLN A 99 5.50 17.35 -1.35
CA GLN A 99 6.54 17.44 -2.38
C GLN A 99 7.17 16.08 -2.72
N MET A 100 7.03 15.09 -1.83
CA MET A 100 7.58 13.74 -1.98
C MET A 100 6.56 12.72 -2.48
N ARG A 101 5.26 13.08 -2.52
CA ARG A 101 4.11 12.25 -2.93
C ARG A 101 3.94 12.24 -4.45
#